data_AF-A0A1M3MW15-F1
#
_entry.id   AF-A0A1M3MW15-F1
#
_cell.length_a   1.000
_cell.length_b   1.000
_cell.length_c   1.000
_cell.angle_alpha   90.00
_cell.angle_beta   90.00
_cell.angle_gamma   90.00
#
_symmetry.space_group_name_H-M   'P 1'
#
loop_
_entity.id
_entity.type
_entity.pdbx_description
1 polymer ?
#
loop_
_entity_poly.entity_id
_entity_poly.type
_entity_poly.pdbx_seq_one_letter_code
_entity_poly.pdbx_strand_id
1 'polypeptide(L)'
;MIAAVVAIAVVAAALLFASGWLSAARRGRQVRADLTRMLDVTAARAAGLEGAIGETRGQAASLETRLGERTAHVTALEGELGRVHGTLAAVEGELGRARADLAAVEKRAPHAAGESVATLRAMLAPVLEREKLAQDLSSLQAKVGLRDLPKLLDAISDAGGFSAVVLSDDAGLPVAASANAGASAQVLDRLVGAASLVLMLADRAETSSEPRPLGVVMHDESNRMVVFRIFSVDNARFVLTAAARGRPLLPNTLDPIVGKLETVLARRTFAA
;
A
#
# COMPACT_ATOMS: atom_id res chain seq x y z
N MET A 1 -140.75 62.90 26.50
CA MET A 1 -139.39 63.29 26.06
C MET A 1 -138.28 62.54 26.79
N ILE A 2 -138.30 62.43 28.12
CA ILE A 2 -137.20 61.81 28.90
C ILE A 2 -136.96 60.33 28.57
N ALA A 3 -138.02 59.52 28.43
CA ALA A 3 -137.89 58.08 28.18
C ALA A 3 -137.21 57.73 26.84
N ALA A 4 -137.46 58.50 25.79
CA ALA A 4 -136.84 58.29 24.47
C ALA A 4 -135.33 58.61 24.49
N VAL A 5 -134.93 59.64 25.23
CA VAL A 5 -133.51 60.02 25.38
C VAL A 5 -132.73 58.94 26.14
N VAL A 6 -133.32 58.36 27.19
CA VAL A 6 -132.71 57.26 27.96
C VAL A 6 -132.55 56.00 27.09
N ALA A 7 -133.57 55.64 26.31
CA ALA A 7 -133.49 54.48 25.41
C ALA A 7 -132.38 54.62 24.36
N ILE A 8 -132.26 55.80 23.74
CA ILE A 8 -131.20 56.09 22.77
C ILE A 8 -129.81 56.05 23.44
N ALA A 9 -129.68 56.58 24.66
CA ALA A 9 -128.41 56.55 25.40
C ALA A 9 -127.95 55.12 25.74
N VAL A 10 -128.87 54.24 26.15
CA VAL A 10 -128.54 52.83 26.45
C VAL A 10 -128.13 52.08 25.19
N VAL A 11 -128.83 52.27 24.07
CA VAL A 11 -128.49 51.66 22.78
C VAL A 11 -127.12 52.16 22.29
N ALA A 12 -126.85 53.46 22.39
CA ALA A 12 -125.55 54.03 22.04
C ALA A 12 -124.43 53.48 22.93
N ALA A 13 -124.65 53.34 24.24
CA ALA A 13 -123.70 52.75 25.17
C ALA A 13 -123.42 51.27 24.83
N ALA A 14 -124.45 50.48 24.50
CA ALA A 14 -124.30 49.09 24.11
C ALA A 14 -123.52 48.94 22.78
N LEU A 15 -123.79 49.80 21.78
CA LEU A 15 -123.05 49.82 20.51
C LEU A 15 -121.59 50.25 20.68
N LEU A 16 -121.32 51.24 21.54
CA LEU A 16 -119.95 51.65 21.87
C LEU A 16 -119.21 50.55 22.61
N PHE A 17 -119.88 49.86 23.55
CA PHE A 17 -119.30 48.73 24.28
C PHE A 17 -119.02 47.55 23.35
N ALA A 18 -119.95 47.18 22.48
CA ALA A 18 -119.78 46.10 21.49
C ALA A 18 -118.69 46.43 20.46
N SER A 19 -118.61 47.69 20.00
CA SER A 19 -117.56 48.19 19.11
C SER A 19 -116.18 48.17 19.79
N GLY A 20 -116.11 48.61 21.05
CA GLY A 20 -114.91 48.53 21.88
C GLY A 20 -114.44 47.10 22.09
N TRP A 21 -115.36 46.18 22.39
CA TRP A 21 -115.08 44.75 22.58
C TRP A 21 -114.63 44.06 21.30
N LEU A 22 -115.28 44.33 20.17
CA LEU A 22 -114.89 43.79 18.86
C LEU A 22 -113.52 44.29 18.41
N SER A 23 -113.24 45.58 18.64
CA SER A 23 -111.93 46.18 18.38
C SER A 23 -110.84 45.60 19.30
N ALA A 24 -111.14 45.37 20.57
CA ALA A 24 -110.22 44.71 21.51
C ALA A 24 -109.96 43.25 21.12
N ALA A 25 -110.99 42.49 20.72
CA ALA A 25 -110.85 41.09 20.28
C ALA A 25 -110.06 40.96 18.97
N ARG A 26 -110.26 41.88 18.01
CA ARG A 26 -109.46 41.93 16.76
C ARG A 26 -108.00 42.28 17.05
N ARG A 27 -107.74 43.28 17.90
CA ARG A 27 -106.38 43.64 18.35
C ARG A 27 -105.70 42.47 19.07
N GLY A 28 -106.41 41.75 19.93
CA GLY A 28 -105.88 40.55 20.60
C GLY A 28 -105.49 39.43 19.63
N ARG A 29 -106.28 39.21 18.57
CA ARG A 29 -105.94 38.23 17.52
C ARG A 29 -104.74 38.66 16.67
N GLN A 30 -104.64 39.94 16.32
CA GLN A 30 -103.49 40.48 15.58
C GLN A 30 -102.20 40.35 16.38
N VAL A 31 -102.21 40.75 17.66
CA VAL A 31 -101.04 40.60 18.55
C VAL A 31 -100.61 39.14 18.66
N ARG A 32 -101.55 38.20 18.78
CA ARG A 32 -101.22 36.76 18.80
C ARG A 32 -100.62 36.28 17.49
N ALA A 33 -101.21 36.67 16.35
CA ALA A 33 -100.71 36.27 15.04
C ALA A 33 -99.29 36.82 14.78
N ASP A 34 -99.03 38.07 15.19
CA ASP A 34 -97.71 38.67 15.07
C ASP A 34 -96.71 38.01 16.02
N LEU A 35 -97.12 37.67 17.24
CA LEU A 35 -96.29 36.91 18.18
C LEU A 35 -95.94 35.52 17.63
N THR A 36 -96.91 34.81 17.05
CA THR A 36 -96.66 33.51 16.39
C THR A 36 -95.65 33.64 15.24
N ARG A 37 -95.81 34.66 14.38
CA ARG A 37 -94.83 34.91 13.30
C ARG A 37 -93.44 35.21 13.84
N MET A 38 -93.34 36.01 14.91
CA MET A 38 -92.06 36.28 15.55
C MET A 38 -91.42 35.01 16.11
N LEU A 39 -92.21 34.14 16.75
CA LEU A 39 -91.74 32.84 17.24
C LEU A 39 -91.28 31.92 16.10
N ASP A 40 -91.98 31.89 14.96
CA ASP A 40 -91.57 31.09 13.80
C ASP A 40 -90.25 31.60 13.22
N VAL A 41 -90.07 32.92 13.11
CA VAL A 41 -88.82 33.53 12.62
C VAL A 41 -87.67 33.28 13.59
N THR A 42 -87.88 33.38 14.91
CA THR A 42 -86.83 33.09 15.88
C THR A 42 -86.48 31.60 15.90
N ALA A 43 -87.47 30.71 15.78
CA ALA A 43 -87.25 29.27 15.67
C ALA A 43 -86.46 28.91 14.40
N ALA A 44 -86.81 29.50 13.24
CA ALA A 44 -86.06 29.30 11.99
C ALA A 44 -84.61 29.80 12.10
N ARG A 45 -84.39 30.96 12.73
CA ARG A 45 -83.03 31.46 13.00
C ARG A 45 -82.25 30.56 13.95
N ALA A 46 -82.89 30.06 15.01
CA ALA A 46 -82.26 29.12 15.95
C ALA A 46 -81.83 27.84 15.24
N ALA A 47 -82.71 27.24 14.42
CA ALA A 47 -82.38 26.06 13.63
C ALA A 47 -81.23 26.32 12.63
N GLY A 48 -81.19 27.50 11.99
CA GLY A 48 -80.10 27.89 11.10
C GLY A 48 -78.76 28.04 11.83
N LEU A 49 -78.76 28.64 13.03
CA LEU A 49 -77.57 28.76 13.87
C LEU A 49 -77.09 27.39 14.35
N GLU A 50 -78.00 26.50 14.77
CA GLU A 50 -77.65 25.12 15.15
C GLU A 50 -77.00 24.35 13.99
N GLY A 51 -77.50 24.52 12.76
CA GLY A 51 -76.89 23.96 11.55
C GLY A 51 -75.47 24.48 11.31
N ALA A 52 -75.26 25.80 11.37
CA ALA A 52 -73.94 26.41 11.20
C ALA A 52 -72.96 25.99 12.31
N ILE A 53 -73.43 25.86 13.54
CA ILE A 53 -72.62 25.35 14.65
C ILE A 53 -72.28 23.86 14.41
N GLY A 54 -73.21 23.07 13.86
CA GLY A 54 -72.94 21.69 13.47
C GLY A 54 -71.86 21.57 12.40
N GLU A 55 -71.93 22.40 11.35
CA GLU A 55 -70.94 22.43 10.28
C GLU A 55 -69.55 22.87 10.78
N THR A 56 -69.48 23.93 11.57
CA THR A 56 -68.22 24.40 12.16
C THR A 56 -67.59 23.37 13.10
N ARG A 57 -68.39 22.62 13.88
CA ARG A 57 -67.88 21.47 14.66
C ARG A 57 -67.36 20.35 13.78
N GLY A 58 -68.02 20.04 12.67
CA GLY A 58 -67.54 19.05 11.70
C GLY A 58 -66.20 19.45 11.07
N GLN A 59 -66.06 20.73 10.70
CA GLN A 59 -64.81 21.28 10.19
C GLN A 59 -63.69 21.23 11.25
N ALA A 60 -63.99 21.59 12.50
CA ALA A 60 -63.05 21.52 13.61
C ALA A 60 -62.53 20.09 13.84
N ALA A 61 -63.43 19.11 13.88
CA ALA A 61 -63.06 17.69 14.03
C ALA A 61 -62.18 17.18 12.86
N SER A 62 -62.47 17.61 11.64
CA SER A 62 -61.64 17.29 10.46
C SER A 62 -60.25 17.91 10.55
N LEU A 63 -60.15 19.17 11.01
CA LEU A 63 -58.87 19.85 11.22
C LEU A 63 -58.05 19.18 12.33
N GLU A 64 -58.67 18.79 13.44
CA GLU A 64 -58.02 18.06 14.53
C GLU A 64 -57.44 16.73 14.03
N THR A 65 -58.20 16.00 13.23
CA THR A 65 -57.73 14.73 12.63
C THR A 65 -56.51 14.96 11.74
N ARG A 66 -56.56 15.95 10.84
CA ARG A 66 -55.44 16.30 9.95
C ARG A 66 -54.22 16.81 10.71
N LEU A 67 -54.41 17.52 11.81
CA LEU A 67 -53.32 17.95 12.69
C LEU A 67 -52.66 16.73 13.34
N GLY A 68 -53.44 15.78 13.86
CA GLY A 68 -52.91 14.54 14.42
C GLY A 68 -52.09 13.73 13.41
N GLU A 69 -52.59 13.57 12.18
CA GLU A 69 -51.85 12.91 11.09
C GLU A 69 -50.54 13.62 10.75
N ARG A 70 -50.56 14.95 10.65
CA ARG A 70 -49.36 15.75 10.37
C ARG A 70 -48.35 15.66 11.51
N THR A 71 -48.79 15.69 12.76
CA THR A 71 -47.91 15.52 13.93
C THR A 71 -47.23 14.15 13.89
N ALA A 72 -47.98 13.08 13.62
CA ALA A 72 -47.43 11.74 13.48
C ALA A 72 -46.39 11.65 12.34
N HIS A 73 -46.68 12.29 11.20
CA HIS A 73 -45.75 12.33 10.08
C HIS A 73 -44.45 13.09 10.40
N VAL A 74 -44.54 14.22 11.11
CA VAL A 74 -43.35 14.97 11.56
C VAL A 74 -42.50 14.11 12.48
N THR A 75 -43.09 13.44 13.46
CA THR A 75 -42.36 12.53 14.37
C THR A 75 -41.70 11.37 13.62
N ALA A 76 -42.36 10.84 12.58
CA ALA A 76 -41.76 9.80 11.73
C ALA A 76 -40.53 10.31 10.96
N LEU A 77 -40.64 11.49 10.34
CA LEU A 77 -39.52 12.12 9.63
C LEU A 77 -38.34 12.44 10.55
N GLU A 78 -38.60 12.91 11.78
CA GLU A 78 -37.56 13.14 12.79
C GLU A 78 -36.81 11.83 13.13
N GLY A 79 -37.54 10.71 13.23
CA GLY A 79 -36.95 9.39 13.43
C GLY A 79 -36.10 8.91 12.25
N GLU A 80 -36.52 9.16 11.02
CA GLU A 80 -35.74 8.86 9.82
C GLU A 80 -34.48 9.72 9.73
N LEU A 81 -34.59 11.03 9.98
CA LEU A 81 -33.45 11.94 10.02
C LEU A 81 -32.43 11.53 11.08
N GLY A 82 -32.88 11.06 12.25
CA GLY A 82 -32.02 10.51 13.29
C GLY A 82 -31.28 9.25 12.83
N ARG A 83 -31.95 8.34 12.12
CA ARG A 83 -31.30 7.15 11.53
C ARG A 83 -30.26 7.54 10.48
N VAL A 84 -30.60 8.46 9.58
CA VAL A 84 -29.68 8.95 8.54
C VAL A 84 -28.42 9.56 9.17
N HIS A 85 -28.58 10.43 10.19
CA HIS A 85 -27.44 10.99 10.92
C HIS A 85 -26.58 9.91 11.58
N GLY A 86 -27.21 8.89 12.19
CA GLY A 86 -26.48 7.76 12.79
C GLY A 86 -25.67 6.98 11.75
N THR A 87 -26.25 6.71 10.58
CA THR A 87 -25.54 6.02 9.49
C THR A 87 -24.40 6.86 8.92
N LEU A 88 -24.59 8.18 8.77
CA LEU A 88 -23.55 9.09 8.29
C LEU A 88 -22.35 9.11 9.23
N ALA A 89 -22.60 9.22 10.55
CA ALA A 89 -21.54 9.19 11.56
C ALA A 89 -20.77 7.86 11.56
N ALA A 90 -21.45 6.72 11.33
CA ALA A 90 -20.80 5.42 11.21
C ALA A 90 -19.88 5.36 9.98
N VAL A 91 -20.37 5.81 8.82
CA VAL A 91 -19.60 5.86 7.56
C VAL A 91 -18.40 6.80 7.69
N GLU A 92 -18.56 7.97 8.30
CA GLU A 92 -17.44 8.89 8.56
C GLU A 92 -16.38 8.25 9.46
N GLY A 93 -16.79 7.48 10.47
CA GLY A 93 -15.90 6.71 11.32
C GLY A 93 -15.14 5.62 10.56
N GLU A 94 -15.81 4.86 9.71
CA GLU A 94 -15.18 3.85 8.84
C GLU A 94 -14.18 4.46 7.86
N LEU A 95 -14.55 5.58 7.24
CA LEU A 95 -13.69 6.30 6.30
C LEU A 95 -12.46 6.89 7.00
N GLY A 96 -12.62 7.34 8.25
CA GLY A 96 -11.50 7.74 9.11
C GLY A 96 -10.52 6.60 9.39
N ARG A 97 -11.02 5.40 9.70
CA ARG A 97 -10.17 4.21 9.90
C ARG A 97 -9.46 3.79 8.62
N ALA A 98 -10.18 3.71 7.51
CA ALA A 98 -9.61 3.34 6.21
C ALA A 98 -8.50 4.31 5.77
N ARG A 99 -8.67 5.62 6.02
CA ARG A 99 -7.61 6.62 5.79
C ARG A 99 -6.38 6.40 6.66
N ALA A 100 -6.56 6.07 7.93
CA ALA A 100 -5.45 5.77 8.84
C ALA A 100 -4.69 4.51 8.40
N ASP A 101 -5.40 3.47 7.99
CA ASP A 101 -4.81 2.22 7.49
C ASP A 101 -4.04 2.46 6.19
N LEU A 102 -4.61 3.23 5.25
CA LEU A 102 -3.92 3.58 4.01
C LEU A 102 -2.63 4.36 4.29
N ALA A 103 -2.66 5.34 5.20
CA ALA A 103 -1.47 6.09 5.60
C ALA A 103 -0.40 5.18 6.27
N ALA A 104 -0.83 4.16 7.02
CA ALA A 104 0.09 3.19 7.61
C ALA A 104 0.72 2.29 6.54
N VAL A 105 -0.06 1.82 5.55
CA VAL A 105 0.43 1.04 4.41
C VAL A 105 1.39 1.86 3.55
N GLU A 106 1.05 3.11 3.25
CA GLU A 106 1.90 4.01 2.47
C GLU A 106 3.25 4.24 3.14
N LYS A 107 3.28 4.36 4.48
CA LYS A 107 4.55 4.43 5.23
C LYS A 107 5.34 3.13 5.19
N ARG A 108 4.67 1.97 5.21
CA ARG A 108 5.33 0.65 5.29
C ARG A 108 5.85 0.14 3.94
N ALA A 109 5.17 0.46 2.85
CA ALA A 109 5.53 0.03 1.50
C ALA A 109 6.99 0.36 1.08
N PRO A 110 7.49 1.61 1.22
CA PRO A 110 8.86 1.93 0.83
C PRO A 110 9.90 1.27 1.74
N HIS A 111 9.59 1.07 3.02
CA HIS A 111 10.50 0.41 3.97
C HIS A 111 10.67 -1.07 3.63
N ALA A 112 9.56 -1.79 3.40
CA ALA A 112 9.61 -3.22 3.08
C ALA A 112 10.30 -3.50 1.72
N ALA A 113 10.02 -2.68 0.71
CA ALA A 113 10.65 -2.79 -0.59
C ALA A 113 12.14 -2.43 -0.54
N GLY A 114 12.49 -1.33 0.15
CA GLY A 114 13.87 -0.88 0.31
C GLY A 114 14.73 -1.89 1.07
N GLU A 115 14.20 -2.45 2.16
CA GLU A 115 14.89 -3.47 2.96
C GLU A 115 15.13 -4.74 2.13
N SER A 116 14.11 -5.25 1.44
CA SER A 116 14.23 -6.45 0.60
C SER A 116 15.29 -6.28 -0.51
N VAL A 117 15.31 -5.12 -1.17
CA VAL A 117 16.30 -4.82 -2.22
C VAL A 117 17.69 -4.64 -1.63
N ALA A 118 17.82 -3.99 -0.47
CA ALA A 118 19.11 -3.83 0.20
C ALA A 118 19.69 -5.17 0.63
N THR A 119 18.87 -6.06 1.20
CA THR A 119 19.27 -7.41 1.59
C THR A 119 19.67 -8.24 0.37
N LEU A 120 18.86 -8.23 -0.69
CA LEU A 120 19.18 -8.94 -1.93
C LEU A 120 20.50 -8.44 -2.53
N ARG A 121 20.71 -7.12 -2.56
CA ARG A 121 21.94 -6.51 -3.06
C ARG A 121 23.17 -6.91 -2.22
N ALA A 122 23.03 -6.95 -0.89
CA ALA A 122 24.10 -7.40 0.01
C ALA A 122 24.44 -8.88 -0.21
N MET A 123 23.45 -9.73 -0.46
CA MET A 123 23.66 -11.15 -0.77
C MET A 123 24.30 -11.38 -2.15
N LEU A 124 23.92 -10.57 -3.15
CA LEU A 124 24.40 -10.75 -4.53
C LEU A 124 25.74 -10.06 -4.82
N ALA A 125 26.14 -9.05 -4.04
CA ALA A 125 27.43 -8.37 -4.20
C ALA A 125 28.64 -9.31 -4.36
N PRO A 126 28.87 -10.31 -3.47
CA PRO A 126 30.02 -11.20 -3.62
C PRO A 126 29.93 -12.11 -4.84
N VAL A 127 28.73 -12.43 -5.33
CA VAL A 127 28.55 -13.27 -6.54
C VAL A 127 28.85 -12.46 -7.79
N LEU A 128 28.34 -11.23 -7.86
CA LEU A 128 28.57 -10.33 -9.00
C LEU A 128 30.05 -9.94 -9.12
N GLU A 129 30.73 -9.70 -7.99
CA GLU A 129 32.17 -9.44 -7.99
C GLU A 129 32.99 -10.61 -8.51
N ARG A 130 32.56 -11.85 -8.25
CA ARG A 130 33.22 -13.07 -8.76
C ARG A 130 33.03 -13.21 -10.26
N GLU A 131 31.80 -13.00 -10.74
CA GLU A 131 31.49 -13.09 -12.17
C GLU A 131 32.27 -12.05 -12.96
N LYS A 132 32.32 -10.81 -12.46
CA LYS A 132 33.12 -9.74 -13.06
C LYS A 132 34.61 -10.11 -13.12
N LEU A 133 35.18 -10.64 -12.02
CA LEU A 133 36.58 -11.07 -12.01
C LEU A 133 36.82 -12.16 -13.05
N ALA A 134 35.98 -13.20 -13.11
CA ALA A 134 36.12 -14.27 -14.09
C ALA A 134 36.04 -13.74 -15.52
N GLN A 135 35.13 -12.79 -15.77
CA GLN A 135 34.98 -12.13 -17.06
C GLN A 135 36.23 -11.31 -17.42
N ASP A 136 36.74 -10.48 -16.50
CA ASP A 136 37.95 -9.66 -16.70
C ASP A 136 39.14 -10.56 -17.06
N LEU A 137 39.37 -11.64 -16.31
CA LEU A 137 40.44 -12.61 -16.58
C LEU A 137 40.25 -13.36 -17.92
N SER A 138 39.02 -13.71 -18.27
CA SER A 138 38.69 -14.35 -19.55
C SER A 138 38.89 -13.40 -20.75
N SER A 139 38.68 -12.10 -20.55
CA SER A 139 38.76 -11.08 -21.61
C SER A 139 40.19 -10.68 -21.97
N LEU A 140 41.18 -11.02 -21.13
CA LEU A 140 42.59 -10.72 -21.37
C LEU A 140 43.07 -11.28 -22.72
N GLN A 141 43.28 -10.42 -23.72
CA GLN A 141 43.85 -10.81 -25.00
C GLN A 141 45.37 -10.93 -24.88
N ALA A 142 45.89 -12.16 -24.87
CA ALA A 142 47.32 -12.39 -24.96
C ALA A 142 47.79 -12.14 -26.41
N LYS A 143 48.43 -10.98 -26.65
CA LYS A 143 49.26 -10.83 -27.86
C LYS A 143 50.47 -11.75 -27.70
N VAL A 144 50.62 -12.64 -28.67
CA VAL A 144 51.30 -13.93 -28.51
C VAL A 144 52.82 -13.78 -28.67
N GLY A 145 53.56 -14.10 -27.61
CA GLY A 145 55.02 -14.29 -27.64
C GLY A 145 55.61 -14.65 -26.27
N LEU A 146 56.62 -15.54 -26.23
CA LEU A 146 57.35 -15.94 -25.02
C LEU A 146 57.95 -14.75 -24.24
N ARG A 147 58.32 -13.67 -24.93
CA ARG A 147 58.85 -12.43 -24.33
C ARG A 147 57.78 -11.59 -23.64
N ASP A 148 56.50 -11.90 -23.86
CA ASP A 148 55.37 -11.17 -23.29
C ASP A 148 54.75 -11.91 -22.11
N LEU A 149 55.34 -13.02 -21.64
CA LEU A 149 54.85 -13.75 -20.46
C LEU A 149 54.84 -12.88 -19.18
N PRO A 150 55.89 -12.10 -18.85
CA PRO A 150 55.81 -11.15 -17.73
C PRO A 150 54.69 -10.12 -17.91
N LYS A 151 54.49 -9.60 -19.13
CA LYS A 151 53.40 -8.65 -19.43
C LYS A 151 52.02 -9.28 -19.31
N LEU A 152 51.90 -10.57 -19.60
CA LEU A 152 50.67 -11.33 -19.38
C LEU A 152 50.40 -11.49 -17.88
N LEU A 153 51.43 -11.79 -17.08
CA LEU A 153 51.31 -11.84 -15.62
C LEU A 153 50.97 -10.46 -15.03
N ASP A 154 51.51 -9.39 -15.58
CA ASP A 154 51.13 -8.01 -15.24
C ASP A 154 49.66 -7.75 -15.56
N ALA A 155 49.21 -8.12 -16.76
CA ALA A 155 47.81 -7.96 -17.16
C ALA A 155 46.86 -8.81 -16.28
N ILE A 156 47.28 -10.00 -15.85
CA ILE A 156 46.55 -10.84 -14.88
C ILE A 156 46.52 -10.16 -13.51
N SER A 157 47.64 -9.58 -13.08
CA SER A 157 47.73 -8.84 -11.82
C SER A 157 46.76 -7.66 -11.81
N ASP A 158 46.75 -6.88 -12.90
CA ASP A 158 45.91 -5.68 -13.03
C ASP A 158 44.42 -6.05 -13.15
N ALA A 159 44.06 -7.03 -13.99
CA ALA A 159 42.67 -7.45 -14.19
C ALA A 159 42.09 -8.20 -12.98
N GLY A 160 42.91 -8.98 -12.28
CA GLY A 160 42.50 -9.69 -11.06
C GLY A 160 42.58 -8.85 -9.78
N GLY A 161 43.23 -7.68 -9.84
CA GLY A 161 43.55 -6.88 -8.65
C GLY A 161 44.50 -7.61 -7.70
N PHE A 162 45.39 -8.44 -8.23
CA PHE A 162 46.36 -9.18 -7.43
C PHE A 162 47.54 -8.27 -7.06
N SER A 163 48.04 -8.46 -5.85
CA SER A 163 49.26 -7.82 -5.32
C SER A 163 50.56 -8.45 -5.78
N ALA A 164 50.51 -9.65 -6.36
CA ALA A 164 51.63 -10.34 -7.00
C ALA A 164 51.10 -11.57 -7.74
N VAL A 165 51.67 -11.85 -8.92
CA VAL A 165 51.43 -13.10 -9.66
C VAL A 165 52.77 -13.71 -10.07
N VAL A 166 52.98 -14.98 -9.77
CA VAL A 166 54.22 -15.72 -10.06
C VAL A 166 53.89 -17.04 -10.71
N LEU A 167 54.65 -17.39 -11.74
CA LEU A 167 54.64 -18.71 -12.36
C LEU A 167 55.91 -19.45 -11.96
N SER A 168 55.74 -20.61 -11.33
CA SER A 168 56.83 -21.53 -10.97
C SER A 168 56.76 -22.83 -11.78
N ASP A 169 57.90 -23.48 -11.99
CA ASP A 169 57.99 -24.80 -12.61
C ASP A 169 57.87 -25.96 -11.60
N ASP A 170 58.15 -27.18 -12.06
CA ASP A 170 58.08 -28.42 -11.29
C ASP A 170 59.20 -28.60 -10.27
N ALA A 171 60.27 -27.81 -10.37
CA ALA A 171 61.31 -27.70 -9.35
C ALA A 171 60.97 -26.61 -8.31
N GLY A 172 59.87 -25.88 -8.49
CA GLY A 172 59.52 -24.72 -7.68
C GLY A 172 60.39 -23.50 -7.96
N LEU A 173 61.03 -23.42 -9.13
CA LEU A 173 61.80 -22.25 -9.55
C LEU A 173 60.89 -21.24 -10.28
N PRO A 174 61.08 -19.93 -10.06
CA PRO A 174 60.27 -18.91 -10.73
C PRO A 174 60.63 -18.83 -12.22
N VAL A 175 59.65 -19.10 -13.08
CA VAL A 175 59.76 -18.98 -14.55
C VAL A 175 59.49 -17.54 -14.99
N ALA A 176 58.49 -16.90 -14.40
CA ALA A 176 58.13 -15.51 -14.64
C ALA A 176 57.35 -14.94 -13.46
N ALA A 177 57.41 -13.63 -13.28
CA ALA A 177 56.64 -12.91 -12.27
C ALA A 177 56.09 -11.60 -12.86
N SER A 178 54.97 -11.11 -12.32
CA SER A 178 54.46 -9.77 -12.58
C SER A 178 55.40 -8.72 -12.00
N ALA A 179 55.81 -7.73 -12.79
CA ALA A 179 56.61 -6.58 -12.38
C ALA A 179 55.75 -5.41 -11.83
N ASN A 180 54.47 -5.33 -12.21
CA ASN A 180 53.59 -4.18 -11.90
C ASN A 180 53.02 -4.18 -10.48
N ALA A 181 53.03 -5.33 -9.82
CA ALA A 181 52.53 -5.43 -8.47
C ALA A 181 53.64 -4.98 -7.52
N GLY A 182 53.37 -4.05 -6.60
CA GLY A 182 54.35 -3.50 -5.63
C GLY A 182 54.95 -4.51 -4.63
N ALA A 183 55.07 -5.77 -5.02
CA ALA A 183 55.69 -6.86 -4.31
C ALA A 183 57.20 -6.69 -4.29
N SER A 184 57.73 -6.44 -3.09
CA SER A 184 59.16 -6.60 -2.79
C SER A 184 59.64 -7.99 -3.22
N ALA A 185 60.91 -8.13 -3.64
CA ALA A 185 61.52 -9.42 -3.98
C ALA A 185 61.28 -10.48 -2.88
N GLN A 186 61.28 -10.06 -1.62
CA GLN A 186 60.99 -10.93 -0.46
C GLN A 186 59.57 -11.53 -0.48
N VAL A 187 58.60 -10.83 -1.07
CA VAL A 187 57.22 -11.32 -1.19
C VAL A 187 57.14 -12.40 -2.27
N LEU A 188 57.84 -12.21 -3.38
CA LEU A 188 57.91 -13.18 -4.47
C LEU A 188 58.61 -14.46 -3.99
N ASP A 189 59.73 -14.34 -3.28
CA ASP A 189 60.45 -15.50 -2.72
C ASP A 189 59.58 -16.32 -1.76
N ARG A 190 58.76 -15.65 -0.93
CA ARG A 190 57.81 -16.34 -0.03
C ARG A 190 56.69 -17.04 -0.79
N LEU A 191 56.18 -16.44 -1.87
CA LEU A 191 55.15 -17.05 -2.72
C LEU A 191 55.68 -18.28 -3.44
N VAL A 192 56.90 -18.19 -3.97
CA VAL A 192 57.60 -19.32 -4.61
C VAL A 192 57.85 -20.43 -3.59
N GLY A 193 58.37 -20.09 -2.40
CA GLY A 193 58.58 -21.09 -1.34
C GLY A 193 57.29 -21.78 -0.90
N ALA A 194 56.19 -21.04 -0.79
CA ALA A 194 54.87 -21.62 -0.50
C ALA A 194 54.36 -22.50 -1.65
N ALA A 195 54.60 -22.11 -2.91
CA ALA A 195 54.26 -22.92 -4.08
C ALA A 195 55.01 -24.26 -4.08
N SER A 196 56.29 -24.27 -3.69
CA SER A 196 57.07 -25.51 -3.55
C SER A 196 56.50 -26.44 -2.48
N LEU A 197 56.00 -25.91 -1.36
CA LEU A 197 55.32 -26.72 -0.34
C LEU A 197 54.02 -27.34 -0.88
N VAL A 198 53.24 -26.57 -1.63
CA VAL A 198 52.01 -27.06 -2.28
C VAL A 198 52.34 -28.14 -3.30
N LEU A 199 53.43 -27.99 -4.05
CA LEU A 199 53.89 -29.00 -5.01
C LEU A 199 54.33 -30.29 -4.30
N MET A 200 55.07 -30.19 -3.20
CA MET A 200 55.43 -31.36 -2.37
C MET A 200 54.18 -32.10 -1.84
N LEU A 201 53.14 -31.36 -1.45
CA LEU A 201 51.87 -31.97 -1.05
C LEU A 201 51.19 -32.69 -2.22
N ALA A 202 51.22 -32.11 -3.41
CA ALA A 202 50.68 -32.73 -4.61
C ALA A 202 51.46 -34.01 -5.00
N ASP A 203 52.79 -34.00 -4.88
CA ASP A 203 53.67 -35.16 -5.13
C ASP A 203 53.40 -36.29 -4.14
N ARG A 204 53.19 -35.93 -2.87
CA ARG A 204 52.88 -36.89 -1.84
C ARG A 204 51.50 -37.54 -2.07
N ALA A 205 50.50 -36.75 -2.47
CA ALA A 205 49.17 -37.28 -2.82
C ALA A 205 49.23 -38.23 -4.02
N GLU A 206 50.06 -37.91 -5.03
CA GLU A 206 50.33 -38.80 -6.17
C GLU A 206 50.93 -40.15 -5.72
N THR A 207 51.88 -40.11 -4.78
CA THR A 207 52.54 -41.31 -4.25
C THR A 207 51.60 -42.16 -3.39
N SER A 208 50.61 -41.56 -2.71
CA SER A 208 49.63 -42.26 -1.88
C SER A 208 48.37 -42.71 -2.64
N SER A 209 48.34 -42.61 -3.98
CA SER A 209 47.18 -42.91 -4.84
C SER A 209 45.94 -42.04 -4.55
N GLU A 210 46.14 -40.86 -3.96
CA GLU A 210 45.10 -39.88 -3.70
C GLU A 210 44.95 -38.89 -4.87
N PRO A 211 43.74 -38.31 -5.06
CA PRO A 211 43.54 -37.26 -6.04
C PRO A 211 44.38 -36.02 -5.71
N ARG A 212 45.14 -35.54 -6.69
CA ARG A 212 46.05 -34.40 -6.50
C ARG A 212 45.26 -33.09 -6.32
N PRO A 213 45.71 -32.19 -5.43
CA PRO A 213 45.12 -30.87 -5.32
C PRO A 213 45.43 -30.05 -6.58
N LEU A 214 44.39 -29.60 -7.28
CA LEU A 214 44.52 -28.74 -8.46
C LEU A 214 44.58 -27.26 -8.09
N GLY A 215 43.95 -26.89 -6.97
CA GLY A 215 43.90 -25.52 -6.46
C GLY A 215 43.98 -25.50 -4.95
N VAL A 216 44.82 -24.64 -4.39
CA VAL A 216 44.98 -24.44 -2.95
C VAL A 216 44.85 -22.96 -2.65
N VAL A 217 44.14 -22.62 -1.57
CA VAL A 217 44.05 -21.25 -1.07
C VAL A 217 44.60 -21.19 0.33
N MET A 218 45.56 -20.30 0.56
CA MET A 218 46.14 -20.03 1.87
C MET A 218 45.71 -18.65 2.34
N HIS A 219 45.32 -18.55 3.61
CA HIS A 219 45.04 -17.30 4.29
C HIS A 219 46.15 -17.03 5.30
N ASP A 220 46.69 -15.82 5.28
CA ASP A 220 47.71 -15.40 6.24
C ASP A 220 47.15 -14.46 7.32
N GLU A 221 47.94 -14.27 8.38
CA GLU A 221 47.62 -13.38 9.51
C GLU A 221 47.46 -11.90 9.12
N SER A 222 48.00 -11.50 7.96
CA SER A 222 47.88 -10.15 7.40
C SER A 222 46.63 -9.97 6.54
N ASN A 223 45.69 -10.91 6.61
CA ASN A 223 44.48 -10.96 5.81
C ASN A 223 44.75 -10.97 4.30
N ARG A 224 45.84 -11.63 3.89
CA ARG A 224 46.16 -11.93 2.50
C ARG A 224 45.64 -13.32 2.16
N MET A 225 45.06 -13.43 0.99
CA MET A 225 44.68 -14.69 0.37
C MET A 225 45.67 -14.98 -0.75
N VAL A 226 46.25 -16.18 -0.76
CA VAL A 226 47.14 -16.65 -1.81
C VAL A 226 46.50 -17.87 -2.45
N VAL A 227 46.27 -17.82 -3.76
CA VAL A 227 45.78 -18.96 -4.54
C VAL A 227 46.92 -19.57 -5.34
N PHE A 228 47.01 -20.89 -5.27
CA PHE A 228 47.94 -21.73 -6.03
C PHE A 228 47.12 -22.57 -6.98
N ARG A 229 47.46 -22.56 -8.26
CA ARG A 229 46.82 -23.39 -9.29
C ARG A 229 47.87 -24.24 -9.98
N ILE A 230 47.78 -25.56 -9.83
CA ILE A 230 48.72 -26.53 -10.40
C ILE A 230 48.20 -27.05 -11.73
N PHE A 231 48.92 -26.81 -12.82
CA PHE A 231 48.54 -27.29 -14.15
C PHE A 231 49.74 -27.94 -14.83
N SER A 232 49.50 -28.62 -15.94
CA SER A 232 50.55 -29.40 -16.62
C SER A 232 50.50 -29.15 -18.12
N VAL A 233 51.69 -29.01 -18.72
CA VAL A 233 51.89 -28.75 -20.14
C VAL A 233 52.98 -29.69 -20.63
N ASP A 234 52.68 -30.52 -21.62
CA ASP A 234 53.65 -31.46 -22.22
C ASP A 234 54.49 -32.26 -21.20
N ASN A 235 53.82 -32.79 -20.17
CA ASN A 235 54.44 -33.55 -19.07
C ASN A 235 55.32 -32.75 -18.09
N ALA A 236 55.45 -31.42 -18.27
CA ALA A 236 56.02 -30.51 -17.30
C ALA A 236 54.92 -29.87 -16.42
N ARG A 237 55.21 -29.69 -15.13
CA ARG A 237 54.23 -29.13 -14.17
C ARG A 237 54.55 -27.67 -13.88
N PHE A 238 53.51 -26.89 -13.72
CA PHE A 238 53.61 -25.47 -13.43
C PHE A 238 52.64 -25.08 -12.32
N VAL A 239 53.05 -24.13 -11.49
CA VAL A 239 52.20 -23.57 -10.43
C VAL A 239 52.05 -22.08 -10.68
N LEU A 240 50.81 -21.66 -10.95
CA LEU A 240 50.45 -20.25 -10.98
C LEU A 240 50.03 -19.83 -9.58
N THR A 241 50.74 -18.86 -9.02
CA THR A 241 50.52 -18.32 -7.69
C THR A 241 50.07 -16.88 -7.80
N ALA A 242 48.94 -16.53 -7.20
CA ALA A 242 48.44 -15.15 -7.14
C ALA A 242 48.05 -14.76 -5.72
N ALA A 243 48.40 -13.54 -5.29
CA ALA A 243 48.10 -13.04 -3.95
C ALA A 243 47.20 -11.81 -4.01
N ALA A 244 46.14 -11.75 -3.19
CA ALA A 244 45.29 -10.59 -3.00
C ALA A 244 45.12 -10.26 -1.52
N ARG A 245 44.87 -8.99 -1.17
CA ARG A 245 44.62 -8.56 0.21
C ARG A 245 43.16 -8.17 0.39
N GLY A 246 42.52 -8.65 1.47
CA GLY A 246 41.17 -8.24 1.84
C GLY A 246 40.06 -8.70 0.87
N ARG A 247 40.34 -9.66 -0.02
CA ARG A 247 39.36 -10.21 -0.98
C ARG A 247 39.33 -11.74 -0.88
N PRO A 248 38.14 -12.36 -0.81
CA PRO A 248 38.04 -13.81 -0.82
C PRO A 248 38.41 -14.36 -2.20
N LEU A 249 39.39 -15.28 -2.24
CA LEU A 249 39.78 -16.02 -3.43
C LEU A 249 39.27 -17.46 -3.33
N LEU A 250 38.92 -18.05 -4.47
CA LEU A 250 38.50 -19.45 -4.57
C LEU A 250 39.61 -20.27 -5.25
N PRO A 251 39.68 -21.59 -5.02
CA PRO A 251 40.70 -22.45 -5.64
C PRO A 251 40.68 -22.44 -7.18
N ASN A 252 39.53 -22.13 -7.79
CA ASN A 252 39.31 -22.08 -9.23
C ASN A 252 39.39 -20.67 -9.83
N THR A 253 39.76 -19.65 -9.05
CA THR A 253 39.81 -18.24 -9.51
C THR A 253 40.68 -18.05 -10.75
N LEU A 254 41.73 -18.86 -10.90
CA LEU A 254 42.70 -18.74 -11.99
C LEU A 254 42.37 -19.60 -13.23
N ASP A 255 41.36 -20.46 -13.17
CA ASP A 255 41.00 -21.39 -14.26
C ASP A 255 40.79 -20.73 -15.63
N PRO A 256 40.15 -19.53 -15.74
CA PRO A 256 39.96 -18.87 -17.04
C PRO A 256 41.25 -18.51 -17.77
N ILE A 257 42.38 -18.44 -17.05
CA ILE A 257 43.68 -18.05 -17.59
C ILE A 257 44.53 -19.29 -17.90
N VAL A 258 44.34 -20.39 -17.18
CA VAL A 258 45.18 -21.60 -17.29
C VAL A 258 45.32 -22.06 -18.74
N GLY A 259 44.21 -22.19 -19.49
CA GLY A 259 44.27 -22.62 -20.90
C GLY A 259 45.09 -21.69 -21.81
N LYS A 260 45.14 -20.38 -21.49
CA LYS A 260 45.98 -19.42 -22.24
C LYS A 260 47.46 -19.62 -21.90
N LEU A 261 47.78 -19.85 -20.63
CA LEU A 261 49.15 -20.13 -20.18
C LEU A 261 49.65 -21.46 -20.75
N GLU A 262 48.80 -22.49 -20.79
CA GLU A 262 49.11 -23.77 -21.42
C GLU A 262 49.50 -23.58 -22.90
N THR A 263 48.74 -22.77 -23.64
CA THR A 263 49.03 -22.46 -25.05
C THR A 263 50.36 -21.73 -25.23
N VAL A 264 50.69 -20.79 -24.32
CA VAL A 264 51.96 -20.04 -24.37
C VAL A 264 53.14 -20.92 -23.98
N LEU A 265 52.98 -21.80 -22.99
CA LEU A 265 54.03 -22.67 -22.47
C LEU A 265 54.27 -23.90 -23.36
N ALA A 266 53.25 -24.44 -24.05
CA ALA A 266 53.43 -25.54 -25.00
C ALA A 266 54.33 -25.13 -26.18
N ARG A 267 54.40 -23.84 -26.51
CA ARG A 267 55.34 -23.31 -27.52
C ARG A 267 56.79 -23.21 -27.01
N ARG A 268 57.02 -23.27 -25.70
CA ARG A 268 58.34 -23.28 -25.05
C ARG A 268 59.03 -24.63 -25.23
N THR A 269 58.28 -25.73 -25.11
CA THR A 269 58.76 -27.11 -25.21
C THR A 269 59.17 -27.51 -26.63
N PHE A 270 58.58 -26.88 -27.66
CA PHE A 270 58.94 -27.10 -29.07
C PHE A 270 60.16 -26.31 -29.57
N ALA A 271 60.68 -25.36 -28.79
CA ALA A 271 61.78 -24.48 -29.20
C ALA A 271 63.11 -24.74 -28.45
N ALA A 272 63.17 -25.83 -27.68
CA ALA A 272 64.37 -26.30 -26.98
C ALA A 272 65.00 -27.49 -27.72
#